data_AF-A0A7C3YPN0-F1
#
_entry.id   AF-A0A7C3YPN0-F1
#
_cell.length_a   1.000
_cell.length_b   1.000
_cell.length_c   1.000
_cell.angle_alpha   90.00
_cell.angle_beta   90.00
_cell.angle_gamma   90.00
#
_symmetry.space_group_name_H-M   'P 1'
#
loop_
_entity.id
_entity.type
_entity.pdbx_description
1 polymer ?
#
loop_
_entity_poly.entity_id
_entity_poly.type
_entity_poly.pdbx_seq_one_letter_code
_entity_poly.pdbx_strand_id
1 'polypeptide(L)'
;MALLTPLFDARRTDLTPSEFWTPGTYFTHPRRSKALLLNLVPARPLSRPAQVVLGREAAHLLESRTGLILDWAGGVSKNRSKVVIVVKTLAGDARTGRNRELWAEPRDLAAVARLVPGRGRERPGERGR
;
A
#
# COMPACT_ATOMS: atom_id res chain seq x y z
N MET A 1 1.41 0.00 21.42
CA MET A 1 0.92 -0.64 20.17
C MET A 1 -0.13 0.27 19.51
N ALA A 2 0.06 0.62 18.23
CA ALA A 2 -0.77 1.60 17.53
C ALA A 2 -1.95 0.92 16.82
N LEU A 3 -3.18 1.12 17.32
CA LEU A 3 -4.42 0.79 16.61
C LEU A 3 -4.53 1.66 15.34
N LEU A 4 -4.50 1.00 14.17
CA LEU A 4 -4.68 1.59 12.83
C LEU A 4 -6.16 1.56 12.40
N THR A 5 -7.09 1.72 13.33
CA THR A 5 -8.53 1.55 13.07
C THR A 5 -9.27 2.88 13.13
N PRO A 6 -10.25 3.12 12.23
CA PRO A 6 -10.65 2.24 11.12
C PRO A 6 -9.66 2.27 9.93
N LEU A 7 -9.62 1.16 9.20
CA LEU A 7 -8.91 0.99 7.92
C LEU A 7 -9.75 1.57 6.76
N PHE A 8 -9.11 1.76 5.62
CA PHE A 8 -9.75 2.15 4.37
C PHE A 8 -9.32 1.25 3.22
N ASP A 9 -10.15 1.17 2.19
CA ASP A 9 -9.84 0.49 0.93
C ASP A 9 -10.26 1.38 -0.26
N ALA A 10 -10.41 0.79 -1.45
CA ALA A 10 -10.90 1.47 -2.64
C ALA A 10 -12.30 2.10 -2.47
N ARG A 11 -13.18 1.51 -1.64
CA ARG A 11 -14.60 1.83 -1.57
C ARG A 11 -15.02 2.54 -0.28
N ARG A 12 -14.38 2.22 0.85
CA ARG A 12 -14.81 2.66 2.18
C ARG A 12 -13.64 3.08 3.07
N THR A 13 -13.95 3.69 4.22
CA THR A 13 -12.95 4.24 5.17
C THR A 13 -13.17 3.82 6.63
N ASP A 14 -14.04 2.86 6.83
CA ASP A 14 -14.56 2.34 8.09
C ASP A 14 -14.35 0.82 8.22
N LEU A 15 -13.39 0.26 7.47
CA LEU A 15 -13.10 -1.17 7.43
C LEU A 15 -12.42 -1.62 8.72
N THR A 16 -12.90 -2.71 9.32
CA THR A 16 -12.25 -3.35 10.47
C THR A 16 -11.16 -4.33 10.02
N PRO A 17 -10.15 -4.62 10.85
CA PRO A 17 -9.16 -5.64 10.53
C PRO A 17 -9.76 -7.05 10.30
N SER A 18 -10.84 -7.39 11.00
CA SER A 18 -11.55 -8.68 10.83
C SER A 18 -12.32 -8.77 9.52
N GLU A 19 -12.91 -7.67 9.06
CA GLU A 19 -13.53 -7.61 7.72
C GLU A 19 -12.46 -7.70 6.62
N PHE A 20 -11.29 -7.11 6.83
CA PHE A 20 -10.20 -7.22 5.87
C PHE A 20 -9.63 -8.64 5.81
N TRP A 21 -9.31 -9.28 6.94
CA TRP A 21 -8.68 -10.61 6.98
C TRP A 21 -9.70 -11.75 6.91
N THR A 22 -10.41 -11.88 5.78
CA THR A 22 -11.34 -12.98 5.55
C THR A 22 -10.61 -14.28 5.17
N PRO A 23 -10.91 -15.43 5.80
CA PRO A 23 -10.36 -16.72 5.39
C PRO A 23 -10.57 -16.99 3.90
N GLY A 24 -9.56 -17.58 3.24
CA GLY A 24 -9.58 -17.86 1.80
C GLY A 24 -9.11 -16.72 0.89
N THR A 25 -8.91 -15.51 1.42
CA THR A 25 -8.43 -14.34 0.65
C THR A 25 -6.90 -14.14 0.72
N TYR A 26 -6.19 -15.02 1.42
CA TYR A 26 -4.74 -14.97 1.58
C TYR A 26 -4.16 -16.39 1.63
N PHE A 27 -2.87 -16.53 1.32
CA PHE A 27 -2.19 -17.82 1.46
C PHE A 27 -2.13 -18.27 2.92
N THR A 28 -2.53 -19.50 3.19
CA THR A 28 -2.43 -20.15 4.51
C THR A 28 -1.17 -21.00 4.66
N HIS A 29 -0.52 -21.36 3.54
CA HIS A 29 0.68 -22.19 3.54
C HIS A 29 1.86 -21.48 4.22
N PRO A 30 2.59 -22.13 5.15
CA PRO A 30 3.58 -21.47 6.00
C PRO A 30 4.80 -20.90 5.24
N ARG A 31 5.12 -21.44 4.07
CA ARG A 31 6.25 -20.98 3.24
C ARG A 31 5.91 -19.81 2.29
N ARG A 32 4.65 -19.38 2.24
CA ARG A 32 4.23 -18.26 1.37
C ARG A 32 4.05 -17.01 2.20
N SER A 33 4.59 -15.89 1.72
CA SER A 33 4.31 -14.57 2.27
C SER A 33 2.81 -14.34 2.21
N LYS A 34 2.19 -13.87 3.31
CA LYS A 34 0.74 -13.61 3.35
C LYS A 34 0.37 -12.20 2.90
N ALA A 35 1.28 -11.25 3.15
CA ALA A 35 1.07 -9.86 2.81
C ALA A 35 2.39 -9.11 2.57
N LEU A 36 2.28 -8.07 1.75
CA LEU A 36 3.24 -6.99 1.60
C LEU A 36 2.81 -5.81 2.48
N LEU A 37 3.75 -5.22 3.21
CA LEU A 37 3.52 -4.02 4.02
C LEU A 37 4.26 -2.82 3.42
N LEU A 38 3.52 -1.77 3.06
CA LEU A 38 4.08 -0.51 2.58
C LEU A 38 3.90 0.57 3.63
N ASN A 39 5.00 1.19 4.06
CA ASN A 39 4.97 2.38 4.92
C ASN A 39 5.23 3.61 4.06
N LEU A 40 4.20 4.43 3.84
CA LEU A 40 4.30 5.71 3.15
C LEU A 40 4.45 6.80 4.22
N VAL A 41 5.61 7.45 4.26
CA VAL A 41 5.96 8.45 5.27
C VAL A 41 6.16 9.80 4.57
N PRO A 42 5.12 10.65 4.48
CA PRO A 42 5.25 11.99 3.94
C PRO A 42 6.23 12.84 4.77
N ALA A 43 7.00 13.71 4.11
CA ALA A 43 7.96 14.58 4.80
C ALA A 43 7.27 15.66 5.67
N ARG A 44 6.00 15.96 5.39
CA ARG A 44 5.16 16.87 6.17
C ARG A 44 3.85 16.18 6.54
N PRO A 45 3.24 16.49 7.69
CA PRO A 45 1.93 15.97 8.04
C PRO A 45 0.91 16.27 6.95
N LEU A 46 0.15 15.24 6.57
CA LEU A 46 -0.96 15.36 5.62
C LEU A 46 -2.28 15.32 6.40
N SER A 47 -3.32 15.94 5.84
CA SER A 47 -4.69 15.75 6.34
C SER A 47 -5.10 14.28 6.17
N ARG A 48 -6.03 13.79 7.01
CA ARG A 48 -6.54 12.41 6.89
C ARG A 48 -7.11 12.12 5.49
N PRO A 49 -7.91 12.99 4.85
CA PRO A 49 -8.37 12.75 3.48
C PRO A 49 -7.21 12.60 2.48
N ALA A 50 -6.18 13.45 2.57
CA ALA A 50 -5.01 13.36 1.69
C ALA A 50 -4.21 12.06 1.91
N GLN A 51 -4.17 11.54 3.15
CA GLN A 51 -3.56 10.25 3.46
C GLN A 51 -4.32 9.07 2.86
N VAL A 52 -5.66 9.13 2.89
CA VAL A 52 -6.50 8.11 2.25
C VAL A 52 -6.29 8.12 0.74
N VAL A 53 -6.26 9.31 0.13
CA VAL A 53 -5.96 9.48 -1.30
C VAL A 53 -4.59 8.90 -1.65
N LEU A 54 -3.53 9.26 -0.91
CA LEU A 54 -2.19 8.72 -1.11
C LEU A 54 -2.16 7.18 -1.03
N GLY A 55 -2.90 6.60 -0.08
CA GLY A 55 -3.00 5.15 0.05
C GLY A 55 -3.66 4.49 -1.15
N ARG A 56 -4.76 5.07 -1.65
CA ARG A 56 -5.49 4.59 -2.84
C ARG A 56 -4.65 4.71 -4.10
N GLU A 57 -3.97 5.84 -4.29
CA GLU A 57 -3.08 6.05 -5.44
C GLU A 57 -1.91 5.06 -5.43
N ALA A 58 -1.32 4.79 -4.27
CA ALA A 58 -0.24 3.81 -4.15
C ALA A 58 -0.70 2.39 -4.49
N ALA A 59 -1.89 1.99 -4.04
CA ALA A 59 -2.44 0.68 -4.36
C ALA A 59 -2.78 0.57 -5.86
N HIS A 60 -3.46 1.57 -6.43
CA HIS A 60 -3.81 1.60 -7.85
C HIS A 60 -2.56 1.60 -8.75
N LEU A 61 -1.51 2.33 -8.35
CA LEU A 61 -0.24 2.28 -9.05
C LEU A 61 0.36 0.86 -9.03
N LEU A 62 0.32 0.18 -7.89
CA LEU A 62 0.84 -1.19 -7.80
C LEU A 62 0.02 -2.17 -8.66
N GLU A 63 -1.31 -2.05 -8.68
CA GLU A 63 -2.20 -2.82 -9.56
C GLU A 63 -1.84 -2.62 -11.04
N SER A 64 -1.73 -1.35 -11.48
CA SER A 64 -1.44 -1.00 -12.86
C SER A 64 -0.09 -1.54 -13.34
N ARG A 65 0.90 -1.59 -12.45
CA ARG A 65 2.28 -2.01 -12.77
C ARG A 65 2.44 -3.52 -12.76
N THR A 66 1.70 -4.22 -11.90
CA THR A 66 1.79 -5.68 -11.76
C THR A 66 0.80 -6.42 -12.65
N GLY A 67 -0.23 -5.73 -13.15
CA GLY A 67 -1.33 -6.36 -13.88
C GLY A 67 -2.21 -7.23 -12.99
N LEU A 68 -2.23 -6.94 -11.68
CA LEU A 68 -2.99 -7.67 -10.68
C LEU A 68 -4.11 -6.78 -10.11
N ILE A 69 -5.23 -7.40 -9.75
CA ILE A 69 -6.29 -6.85 -8.92
C ILE A 69 -5.96 -7.22 -7.48
N LEU A 70 -5.65 -6.22 -6.66
CA LEU A 70 -5.10 -6.43 -5.33
C LEU A 70 -6.20 -6.38 -4.26
N ASP A 71 -6.09 -7.26 -3.27
CA ASP A 71 -6.86 -7.16 -2.03
C ASP A 71 -6.01 -6.46 -0.97
N TRP A 72 -6.35 -5.20 -0.67
CA TRP A 72 -5.52 -4.33 0.16
C TRP A 72 -6.36 -3.48 1.11
N ALA A 73 -5.73 -3.07 2.21
CA ALA A 73 -6.28 -2.09 3.14
C ALA A 73 -5.20 -1.11 3.59
N GLY A 74 -5.57 0.16 3.69
CA GLY A 74 -4.77 1.24 4.23
C GLY A 74 -5.18 1.61 5.65
N GLY A 75 -4.22 2.05 6.46
CA GLY A 75 -4.44 2.59 7.80
C GLY A 75 -3.56 3.81 8.04
N VAL A 76 -4.09 4.81 8.73
CA VAL A 76 -3.34 6.00 9.13
C VAL A 76 -2.78 5.79 10.54
N SER A 77 -1.48 6.02 10.74
CA SER A 77 -0.88 5.89 12.07
C SER A 77 -1.52 6.84 13.08
N LYS A 78 -1.52 6.47 14.38
CA LYS A 78 -2.12 7.29 15.45
C LYS A 78 -1.60 8.74 15.48
N ASN A 79 -0.29 8.91 15.30
CA ASN A 79 0.37 10.21 15.23
C ASN A 79 0.24 10.90 13.85
N ARG A 80 -0.52 10.30 12.92
CA ARG A 80 -0.74 10.76 11.54
C ARG A 80 0.54 11.03 10.74
N SER A 81 1.65 10.40 11.11
CA SER A 81 2.94 10.58 10.43
C SER A 81 3.12 9.66 9.23
N LYS A 82 2.32 8.60 9.09
CA LYS A 82 2.43 7.65 7.98
C LYS A 82 1.11 7.00 7.61
N VAL A 83 1.06 6.56 6.36
CA VAL A 83 0.04 5.64 5.84
C VAL A 83 0.68 4.25 5.77
N VAL A 84 0.02 3.26 6.34
CA VAL A 84 0.41 1.85 6.26
C VAL A 84 -0.55 1.16 5.32
N ILE A 85 -0.04 0.53 4.26
CA ILE A 85 -0.85 -0.29 3.36
C ILE A 85 -0.46 -1.75 3.59
N VAL A 86 -1.47 -2.58 3.79
CA VAL A 86 -1.36 -4.04 3.82
C VAL A 86 -1.96 -4.56 2.53
N VAL A 87 -1.16 -5.25 1.72
CA VAL A 87 -1.61 -5.88 0.48
C VAL A 87 -1.50 -7.38 0.67
N LYS A 88 -2.59 -8.13 0.51
CA LYS A 88 -2.53 -9.59 0.50
C LYS A 88 -1.79 -10.05 -0.75
N THR A 89 -0.93 -11.05 -0.61
CA THR A 89 -0.11 -11.55 -1.72
C THR A 89 -0.88 -12.47 -2.66
N LEU A 90 -2.03 -12.99 -2.24
CA LEU A 90 -2.96 -13.68 -3.13
C LEU A 90 -3.81 -12.63 -3.84
N ALA A 91 -3.63 -12.49 -5.14
CA ALA A 91 -4.28 -11.49 -5.97
C ALA A 91 -4.93 -12.12 -7.21
N GLY A 92 -5.83 -11.39 -7.86
CA GLY A 92 -6.40 -11.80 -9.15
C GLY A 92 -5.55 -11.26 -10.30
N ASP A 93 -5.23 -12.07 -11.29
CA ASP A 93 -4.65 -11.59 -12.55
C ASP A 93 -5.71 -10.78 -13.32
N ALA A 94 -5.42 -9.52 -13.63
CA ALA A 94 -6.41 -8.60 -14.20
C ALA A 94 -6.86 -8.99 -15.61
N ARG A 95 -6.08 -9.80 -16.35
CA ARG A 95 -6.43 -10.26 -17.69
C ARG A 95 -7.23 -11.54 -17.68
N THR A 96 -6.86 -12.48 -16.81
CA THR A 96 -7.37 -13.85 -16.84
C THR A 96 -8.34 -14.16 -15.70
N GLY A 97 -8.41 -13.29 -14.68
CA GLY A 97 -9.20 -13.50 -13.47
C GLY A 97 -8.66 -14.62 -12.56
N ARG A 98 -7.55 -15.26 -12.94
CA ARG A 98 -6.97 -16.38 -12.18
C ARG A 98 -6.18 -15.87 -10.98
N ASN A 99 -6.17 -16.65 -9.91
CA ASN A 99 -5.35 -16.35 -8.75
C ASN A 99 -3.85 -16.39 -9.11
N ARG A 100 -3.13 -15.36 -8.67
CA ARG A 100 -1.69 -15.21 -8.84
C ARG A 100 -1.07 -14.61 -7.58
N GLU A 101 0.18 -14.99 -7.33
CA GLU A 101 0.94 -14.41 -6.23
C GLU A 101 1.53 -13.06 -6.66
N LEU A 102 1.31 -12.03 -5.84
CA LEU A 102 1.96 -10.73 -5.97
C LEU A 102 3.44 -10.87 -5.64
N TRP A 103 4.26 -10.54 -6.63
CA TRP A 103 5.69 -10.30 -6.48
C TRP A 103 5.96 -8.85 -6.84
N ALA A 104 6.08 -7.98 -5.83
CA ALA A 104 6.40 -6.57 -6.06
C ALA A 104 7.91 -6.42 -6.31
N GLU A 105 8.28 -6.02 -7.52
CA GLU A 105 9.68 -5.81 -7.86
C GLU A 105 10.22 -4.50 -7.25
N PRO A 106 11.54 -4.36 -7.05
CA PRO A 106 12.15 -3.13 -6.56
C PRO A 106 11.72 -1.87 -7.33
N ARG A 107 11.53 -1.99 -8.66
CA ARG A 107 11.06 -0.88 -9.52
C ARG A 107 9.63 -0.43 -9.22
N ASP A 108 8.77 -1.35 -8.80
CA ASP A 108 7.38 -1.04 -8.46
C ASP A 108 7.31 -0.35 -7.11
N LEU A 109 8.11 -0.82 -6.15
CA LEU A 109 8.27 -0.19 -4.84
C LEU A 109 8.87 1.22 -4.97
N ALA A 110 9.84 1.40 -5.88
CA ALA A 110 10.42 2.70 -6.18
C ALA A 110 9.38 3.65 -6.81
N ALA A 111 8.51 3.16 -7.69
CA ALA A 111 7.43 3.96 -8.27
C ALA A 111 6.44 4.42 -7.20
N VAL A 112 6.02 3.53 -6.29
CA VAL A 112 5.19 3.90 -5.14
C VAL A 112 5.87 4.92 -4.23
N ALA A 113 7.18 4.77 -4.00
CA ALA A 113 7.93 5.73 -3.18
C ALA A 113 7.93 7.16 -3.75
N ARG A 114 7.86 7.31 -5.08
CA ARG A 114 7.80 8.63 -5.76
C ARG A 114 6.45 9.34 -5.58
N LEU A 115 5.37 8.63 -5.28
CA LEU A 115 4.08 9.24 -4.92
C LEU A 115 4.13 9.96 -3.56
N VAL A 116 5.06 9.57 -2.68
CA VAL A 116 5.10 10.07 -1.30
C VAL A 116 5.61 11.53 -1.29
N PRO A 117 4.78 12.50 -0.85
CA PRO A 117 5.17 13.91 -0.86
C PRO A 117 6.43 14.17 -0.05
N GLY A 118 7.39 14.89 -0.65
CA GLY A 118 8.64 15.30 -0.02
C GLY A 118 9.70 14.21 0.10
N ARG A 119 9.49 13.02 -0.47
CA ARG A 119 10.49 11.93 -0.48
C ARG A 119 11.49 12.04 -1.65
N GLY A 120 11.41 13.07 -2.51
CA GLY A 120 12.28 13.16 -3.69
C GLY A 120 12.22 14.47 -4.48
N ARG A 121 12.54 15.62 -3.87
CA ARG A 121 13.20 16.68 -4.64
C ARG A 121 14.70 16.49 -4.43
N GLU A 122 15.39 15.99 -5.46
CA GLU A 122 16.83 16.22 -5.58
C GLU A 122 17.06 17.73 -5.38
N ARG A 123 17.97 18.10 -4.48
CA ARG A 123 18.52 19.46 -4.48
C ARG A 123 19.34 19.58 -5.77
N PRO A 124 19.03 20.51 -6.69
CA PRO A 124 19.99 20.87 -7.71
C PRO A 124 21.09 21.65 -7.01
N GLY A 125 22.20 21.01 -6.60
CA GLY A 125 23.23 21.77 -5.88
C GLY A 125 24.47 21.10 -5.29
N GLU A 126 24.68 19.78 -5.34
CA GLU A 126 25.93 19.18 -4.82
C GLU A 126 26.55 18.18 -5.80
N ARG A 127 26.95 18.69 -6.97
CA ARG A 127 28.19 18.28 -7.64
C ARG A 127 28.96 19.54 -7.97
N GLY A 128 29.87 19.91 -7.10
CA GLY A 128 30.65 21.14 -7.24
C GLY A 128 31.41 21.48 -5.98
N ARG A 129 32.30 20.56 -5.56
CA ARG A 129 33.59 20.80 -4.90
C ARG A 129 34.27 19.47 -4.66
#